data_AF-A0A947DND3-F1
#
_entry.id   AF-A0A947DND3-F1
#
_cell.length_a   1.000
_cell.length_b   1.000
_cell.length_c   1.000
_cell.angle_alpha   90.00
_cell.angle_beta   90.00
_cell.angle_gamma   90.00
#
_symmetry.space_group_name_H-M   'P 1'
#
loop_
_entity.id
_entity.type
_entity.pdbx_description
1 polymer ?
#
loop_
_entity_poly.entity_id
_entity_poly.type
_entity_poly.pdbx_seq_one_letter_code
_entity_poly.pdbx_strand_id
1 'polypeptide(L)'
;MDRYQWIEKGRLEEFAIIEEAVPKNISSKDFERAQYNRGDAAIILADLGLLHWRHGLDPCGDFRAAAEAFDKAGAMAREYGLRSSVDWRQTVVAAALYLINHPADIHFWNDRFEKARWPCYDVCLIYALYDKPLSDLHQSQLEAFFAKHDDLVDATYRTYFDLLRAPAEGDREVLVRKAEDNWLKRKTNRFFEESDSRDGHGDYNELYVDIYLAAVLRKIGWQGESVHRWKWETPHSAR
;
A
#
# COMPACT_ATOMS: atom_id res chain seq x y z
N MET A 1 -20.83 -13.19 14.53
CA MET A 1 -19.98 -12.17 13.91
C MET A 1 -19.11 -12.92 12.93
N ASP A 2 -19.27 -12.66 11.64
CA ASP A 2 -18.38 -13.25 10.64
C ASP A 2 -16.97 -12.65 10.76
N ARG A 3 -15.96 -13.29 10.12
CA ARG A 3 -14.55 -12.88 10.24
C ARG A 3 -14.32 -11.47 9.71
N TYR A 4 -15.05 -11.06 8.66
CA TYR A 4 -15.03 -9.70 8.12
C TYR A 4 -15.44 -8.67 9.18
N GLN A 5 -16.62 -8.84 9.78
CA GLN A 5 -17.16 -7.94 10.82
C GLN A 5 -16.22 -7.82 12.02
N TRP A 6 -15.55 -8.91 12.38
CA TRP A 6 -14.60 -8.89 13.50
C TRP A 6 -13.36 -8.03 13.20
N ILE A 7 -12.79 -8.17 12.00
CA ILE A 7 -11.63 -7.37 11.58
C ILE A 7 -12.02 -5.90 11.42
N GLU A 8 -13.11 -5.62 10.71
CA GLU A 8 -13.65 -4.27 10.50
C GLU A 8 -13.87 -3.56 11.84
N LYS A 9 -14.54 -4.22 12.79
CA LYS A 9 -14.73 -3.69 14.14
C LYS A 9 -13.40 -3.41 14.85
N GLY A 10 -12.45 -4.34 14.81
CA GLY A 10 -11.15 -4.15 15.43
C GLY A 10 -10.39 -2.95 14.87
N ARG A 11 -10.45 -2.73 13.55
CA ARG A 11 -9.84 -1.56 12.89
C ARG A 11 -10.52 -0.25 13.28
N LEU A 12 -11.85 -0.23 13.36
CA LEU A 12 -12.59 0.95 13.81
C LEU A 12 -12.29 1.30 15.28
N GLU A 13 -12.15 0.30 16.15
CA GLU A 13 -11.76 0.49 17.56
C GLU A 13 -10.32 1.04 17.66
N GLU A 14 -9.39 0.49 16.89
CA GLU A 14 -8.00 0.97 16.82
C GLU A 14 -7.94 2.43 16.34
N PHE A 15 -8.69 2.76 15.29
CA PHE A 15 -8.80 4.12 14.76
C PHE A 15 -9.35 5.10 15.81
N ALA A 16 -10.41 4.72 16.54
CA ALA A 16 -10.98 5.56 17.59
C ALA A 16 -9.97 5.86 18.72
N ILE A 17 -9.21 4.84 19.16
CA ILE A 17 -8.15 5.01 20.16
C ILE A 17 -7.09 6.01 19.68
N ILE A 18 -6.68 5.92 18.41
CA ILE A 18 -5.72 6.83 17.81
C ILE A 18 -6.25 8.25 17.76
N GLU A 19 -7.48 8.46 17.29
CA GLU A 19 -8.09 9.79 17.21
C GLU A 19 -8.24 10.46 18.58
N GLU A 20 -8.52 9.68 19.64
CA GLU A 20 -8.54 10.18 21.01
C GLU A 20 -7.14 10.50 21.56
N ALA A 21 -6.11 9.79 21.10
CA ALA A 21 -4.73 9.96 21.57
C ALA A 21 -4.05 11.17 20.95
N VAL A 22 -4.36 11.53 19.69
CA VAL A 22 -3.68 12.63 18.99
C VAL A 22 -3.80 13.97 19.75
N PRO A 23 -4.99 14.45 20.18
CA PRO A 23 -5.10 15.69 20.94
C PRO A 23 -4.32 15.65 22.27
N LYS A 24 -4.28 14.48 22.93
CA LYS A 24 -3.53 14.28 24.17
C LYS A 24 -2.02 14.44 23.92
N ASN A 25 -1.49 13.80 22.88
CA ASN A 25 -0.09 13.91 22.49
C ASN A 25 0.29 15.35 22.12
N ILE A 26 -0.57 16.06 21.39
CA ILE A 26 -0.36 17.49 21.09
C ILE A 26 -0.32 18.32 22.37
N SER A 27 -1.27 18.10 23.30
CA SER A 27 -1.32 18.83 24.57
C SER A 27 -0.09 18.58 25.46
N SER A 28 0.49 17.39 25.39
CA SER A 28 1.73 17.03 26.09
C SER A 28 3.00 17.42 25.32
N LYS A 29 2.87 18.09 24.17
CA LYS A 29 3.97 18.45 23.25
C LYS A 29 4.75 17.25 22.71
N ASP A 30 4.13 16.07 22.68
CA ASP A 30 4.66 14.87 22.04
C ASP A 30 4.25 14.84 20.55
N PHE A 31 4.83 15.77 19.78
CA PHE A 31 4.45 16.00 18.38
C PHE A 31 4.87 14.84 17.47
N GLU A 32 5.99 14.18 17.76
CA GLU A 32 6.42 12.98 17.02
C GLU A 32 5.39 11.87 17.14
N ARG A 33 4.91 11.58 18.36
CA ARG A 33 3.88 10.57 18.56
C ARG A 33 2.53 10.98 17.98
N ALA A 34 2.19 12.27 18.02
CA ALA A 34 0.99 12.78 17.36
C ALA A 34 1.05 12.59 15.84
N GLN A 35 2.18 12.91 15.21
CA GLN A 35 2.41 12.70 13.77
C GLN A 35 2.34 11.21 13.42
N TYR A 36 3.02 10.39 14.21
CA TYR A 36 3.06 8.94 14.05
C TYR A 36 1.64 8.35 14.09
N ASN A 37 0.85 8.72 15.10
CA ASN A 37 -0.55 8.30 15.24
C ASN A 37 -1.40 8.72 14.04
N ARG A 38 -1.18 9.90 13.44
CA ARG A 38 -1.87 10.30 12.20
C ARG A 38 -1.47 9.44 11.00
N GLY A 39 -0.21 9.03 10.93
CA GLY A 39 0.26 8.06 9.94
C GLY A 39 -0.41 6.69 10.09
N ASP A 40 -0.51 6.18 11.32
CA ASP A 40 -1.18 4.91 11.61
C ASP A 40 -2.69 4.98 11.33
N ALA A 41 -3.33 6.11 11.63
CA ALA A 41 -4.72 6.36 11.22
C ALA A 41 -4.91 6.23 9.70
N ALA A 42 -3.99 6.79 8.91
CA ALA A 42 -4.05 6.66 7.45
C ALA A 42 -3.92 5.20 6.99
N ILE A 43 -3.03 4.42 7.63
CA ILE A 43 -2.85 3.00 7.34
C ILE A 43 -4.12 2.19 7.65
N ILE A 44 -4.79 2.47 8.77
CA ILE A 44 -6.03 1.78 9.17
C ILE A 44 -7.17 2.10 8.22
N LEU A 45 -7.32 3.36 7.82
CA LEU A 45 -8.35 3.78 6.87
C LEU A 45 -8.12 3.18 5.48
N ALA A 46 -6.86 3.09 5.03
CA ALA A 46 -6.52 2.36 3.82
C ALA A 46 -6.85 0.85 3.96
N ASP A 47 -6.61 0.25 5.13
CA ASP A 47 -6.95 -1.16 5.40
C ASP A 47 -8.46 -1.42 5.32
N LEU A 48 -9.27 -0.54 5.94
CA LEU A 48 -10.73 -0.58 5.88
C LEU A 48 -11.23 -0.49 4.44
N GLY A 49 -10.68 0.43 3.65
CA GLY A 49 -11.02 0.52 2.23
C GLY A 49 -10.72 -0.78 1.46
N LEU A 50 -9.61 -1.46 1.75
CA LEU A 50 -9.32 -2.75 1.10
C LEU A 50 -10.30 -3.85 1.49
N LEU A 51 -10.68 -3.91 2.77
CA LEU A 51 -11.71 -4.83 3.27
C LEU A 51 -13.06 -4.57 2.58
N HIS A 52 -13.51 -3.31 2.59
CA HIS A 52 -14.75 -2.88 1.96
C HIS A 52 -14.78 -3.20 0.47
N TRP A 53 -13.70 -2.89 -0.25
CA TRP A 53 -13.57 -3.22 -1.67
C TRP A 53 -13.76 -4.71 -1.90
N ARG A 54 -13.04 -5.56 -1.16
CA ARG A 54 -13.15 -7.01 -1.33
C ARG A 54 -14.59 -7.52 -1.15
N HIS A 55 -15.38 -6.86 -0.31
CA HIS A 55 -16.76 -7.20 0.00
C HIS A 55 -17.79 -6.48 -0.90
N GLY A 56 -17.32 -5.83 -1.97
CA GLY A 56 -18.18 -5.18 -2.96
C GLY A 56 -18.68 -3.80 -2.56
N LEU A 57 -18.14 -3.21 -1.50
CA LEU A 57 -18.42 -1.84 -1.07
C LEU A 57 -17.43 -0.88 -1.73
N ASP A 58 -17.86 0.37 -1.95
CA ASP A 58 -17.02 1.42 -2.53
C ASP A 58 -15.96 1.91 -1.51
N PRO A 59 -14.65 1.69 -1.77
CA PRO A 59 -13.58 2.07 -0.86
C PRO A 59 -13.17 3.55 -0.97
N CYS A 60 -13.75 4.31 -1.90
CA CYS A 60 -13.31 5.69 -2.16
C CYS A 60 -13.55 6.62 -0.96
N GLY A 61 -14.52 6.31 -0.09
CA GLY A 61 -14.72 7.04 1.17
C GLY A 61 -13.55 6.82 2.13
N ASP A 62 -13.18 5.57 2.36
CA ASP A 62 -12.10 5.20 3.28
C ASP A 62 -10.74 5.68 2.77
N PHE A 63 -10.47 5.56 1.47
CA PHE A 63 -9.22 6.05 0.86
C PHE A 63 -9.11 7.58 0.91
N ARG A 64 -10.23 8.32 0.81
CA ARG A 64 -10.22 9.77 1.03
C ARG A 64 -9.95 10.12 2.50
N ALA A 65 -10.54 9.39 3.44
CA ALA A 65 -10.23 9.57 4.86
C ALA A 65 -8.77 9.25 5.17
N ALA A 66 -8.21 8.21 4.54
CA ALA A 66 -6.78 7.87 4.62
C ALA A 66 -5.91 9.02 4.09
N ALA A 67 -6.28 9.61 2.95
CA ALA A 67 -5.60 10.78 2.40
C ALA A 67 -5.64 11.98 3.34
N GLU A 68 -6.79 12.27 3.96
CA GLU A 68 -6.89 13.35 4.95
C GLU A 68 -5.99 13.12 6.16
N ALA A 69 -5.93 11.88 6.68
CA ALA A 69 -5.06 11.53 7.79
C ALA A 69 -3.57 11.65 7.41
N PHE A 70 -3.21 11.20 6.21
CA PHE A 70 -1.86 11.33 5.64
C PHE A 70 -1.44 12.80 5.50
N ASP A 71 -2.32 13.64 4.93
CA ASP A 71 -2.06 15.07 4.75
C ASP A 71 -1.92 15.80 6.10
N LYS A 72 -2.73 15.44 7.10
CA LYS A 72 -2.61 15.95 8.48
C LYS A 72 -1.27 15.57 9.11
N ALA A 73 -0.79 14.34 8.90
CA ALA A 73 0.54 13.92 9.36
C ALA A 73 1.64 14.75 8.70
N GLY A 74 1.57 14.94 7.37
CA GLY A 74 2.53 15.76 6.63
C GLY A 74 2.51 17.25 7.04
N ALA A 75 1.32 17.81 7.29
CA ALA A 75 1.17 19.19 7.78
C ALA A 75 1.79 19.36 9.16
N MET A 76 1.55 18.41 10.07
CA MET A 76 2.14 18.40 11.40
C MET A 76 3.66 18.35 11.35
N ALA A 77 4.23 17.52 10.47
CA ALA A 77 5.67 17.46 10.30
C ALA A 77 6.27 18.81 9.90
N ARG A 78 5.62 19.54 8.98
CA ARG A 78 6.05 20.88 8.58
C ARG A 78 5.89 21.89 9.71
N GLU A 79 4.76 21.86 10.42
CA GLU A 79 4.43 22.79 11.51
C GLU A 79 5.44 22.68 12.67
N TYR A 80 5.80 21.47 13.06
CA TYR A 80 6.66 21.22 14.22
C TYR A 80 8.12 20.91 13.86
N GLY A 81 8.51 21.05 12.59
CA GLY A 81 9.87 20.78 12.13
C GLY A 81 10.30 19.32 12.28
N LEU A 82 9.34 18.39 12.20
CA LEU A 82 9.58 16.96 12.26
C LEU A 82 9.98 16.43 10.88
N ARG A 83 10.41 15.16 10.83
CA ARG A 83 10.68 14.49 9.56
C ARG A 83 9.38 14.33 8.79
N SER A 84 9.28 14.94 7.60
CA SER A 84 8.10 14.93 6.73
C SER A 84 7.92 13.65 5.91
N SER A 85 8.83 12.71 6.07
CA SER A 85 8.98 11.53 5.23
C SER A 85 8.07 10.38 5.62
N VAL A 86 7.68 9.62 4.61
CA VAL A 86 6.81 8.45 4.69
C VAL A 86 7.59 7.27 5.29
N ASP A 87 7.00 6.57 6.27
CA ASP A 87 7.50 5.27 6.76
C ASP A 87 7.21 4.21 5.69
N TRP A 88 8.05 3.18 5.54
CA TRP A 88 7.81 2.12 4.56
C TRP A 88 6.43 1.46 4.75
N ARG A 89 5.88 1.40 5.96
CA ARG A 89 4.53 0.87 6.23
C ARG A 89 3.41 1.68 5.58
N GLN A 90 3.68 2.95 5.26
CA GLN A 90 2.71 3.82 4.59
C GLN A 90 2.73 3.67 3.05
N THR A 91 3.47 2.71 2.49
CA THR A 91 3.37 2.35 1.06
C THR A 91 1.95 1.91 0.70
N VAL A 92 1.23 1.23 1.61
CA VAL A 92 -0.21 0.92 1.43
C VAL A 92 -1.04 2.20 1.27
N VAL A 93 -0.75 3.24 2.05
CA VAL A 93 -1.43 4.54 1.95
C VAL A 93 -1.08 5.18 0.61
N ALA A 94 0.19 5.19 0.22
CA ALA A 94 0.60 5.71 -1.09
C ALA A 94 -0.10 4.99 -2.26
N ALA A 95 -0.25 3.66 -2.21
CA ALA A 95 -1.02 2.92 -3.22
C ALA A 95 -2.51 3.29 -3.21
N ALA A 96 -3.13 3.47 -2.03
CA ALA A 96 -4.51 3.90 -1.90
C ALA A 96 -4.73 5.31 -2.49
N LEU A 97 -3.85 6.26 -2.17
CA LEU A 97 -3.86 7.62 -2.70
C LEU A 97 -3.67 7.62 -4.21
N TYR A 98 -2.78 6.76 -4.73
CA TYR A 98 -2.63 6.55 -6.16
C TYR A 98 -3.95 6.12 -6.79
N LEU A 99 -4.64 5.13 -6.22
CA LEU A 99 -5.93 4.61 -6.71
C LEU A 99 -7.06 5.64 -6.73
N ILE A 100 -6.99 6.70 -5.94
CA ILE A 100 -8.01 7.79 -5.95
C ILE A 100 -7.54 9.07 -6.64
N ASN A 101 -6.40 9.04 -7.34
CA ASN A 101 -5.76 10.22 -7.95
C ASN A 101 -5.44 11.34 -6.92
N HIS A 102 -5.22 11.00 -5.66
CA HIS A 102 -4.81 11.97 -4.65
C HIS A 102 -3.32 12.31 -4.82
N PRO A 103 -2.96 13.60 -5.00
CA PRO A 103 -1.57 14.00 -5.04
C PRO A 103 -0.89 13.69 -3.71
N ALA A 104 0.23 12.97 -3.76
CA ALA A 104 0.98 12.60 -2.56
C ALA A 104 2.46 12.97 -2.75
N ASP A 105 3.04 13.65 -1.76
CA ASP A 105 4.49 13.87 -1.75
C ASP A 105 5.21 12.62 -1.24
N ILE A 106 5.41 11.67 -2.15
CA ILE A 106 6.08 10.40 -1.84
C ILE A 106 7.58 10.64 -1.66
N HIS A 107 8.05 10.57 -0.42
CA HIS A 107 9.47 10.52 -0.07
C HIS A 107 9.68 9.68 1.19
N PHE A 108 10.36 8.53 1.07
CA PHE A 108 10.61 7.62 2.18
C PHE A 108 11.98 7.89 2.80
N TRP A 109 12.06 7.97 4.13
CA TRP A 109 13.31 8.33 4.85
C TRP A 109 14.16 7.14 5.29
N ASN A 110 13.53 5.98 5.51
CA ASN A 110 14.26 4.77 5.87
C ASN A 110 14.49 3.98 4.58
N ASP A 111 15.55 4.32 3.88
CA ASP A 111 15.93 3.80 2.56
C ASP A 111 17.00 2.69 2.64
N ARG A 112 17.38 2.28 3.85
CA ARG A 112 18.39 1.25 4.09
C ARG A 112 17.76 -0.08 4.43
N PHE A 113 17.29 -0.76 3.39
CA PHE A 113 16.69 -2.09 3.51
C PHE A 113 17.71 -3.22 3.54
N GLU A 114 18.83 -3.08 4.27
CA GLU A 114 20.00 -4.00 4.19
C GLU A 114 19.66 -5.50 4.29
N LYS A 115 18.56 -5.86 4.97
CA LYS A 115 18.06 -7.23 5.10
C LYS A 115 16.56 -7.39 4.86
N ALA A 116 15.86 -6.29 4.55
CA ALA A 116 14.40 -6.25 4.49
C ALA A 116 13.93 -6.05 3.04
N ARG A 117 14.06 -7.11 2.23
CA ARG A 117 13.75 -7.04 0.79
C ARG A 117 12.32 -6.62 0.47
N TRP A 118 11.35 -7.00 1.30
CA TRP A 118 9.94 -6.68 1.02
C TRP A 118 9.66 -5.18 1.16
N PRO A 119 9.98 -4.51 2.29
CA PRO A 119 9.90 -3.05 2.34
C PRO A 119 10.66 -2.33 1.21
N CYS A 120 11.81 -2.88 0.76
CA CYS A 120 12.52 -2.35 -0.41
C CYS A 120 11.67 -2.42 -1.69
N TYR A 121 11.04 -3.57 -1.93
CA TYR A 121 10.18 -3.77 -3.09
C TYR A 121 8.96 -2.86 -3.06
N ASP A 122 8.30 -2.71 -1.92
CA ASP A 122 7.16 -1.81 -1.76
C ASP A 122 7.52 -0.37 -2.08
N VAL A 123 8.59 0.14 -1.48
CA VAL A 123 9.07 1.50 -1.74
C VAL A 123 9.40 1.69 -3.22
N CYS A 124 10.20 0.79 -3.80
CA CYS A 124 10.57 0.89 -5.21
C CYS A 124 9.35 0.85 -6.15
N LEU A 125 8.35 0.03 -5.81
CA LEU A 125 7.11 -0.05 -6.57
C LEU A 125 6.30 1.24 -6.46
N ILE A 126 6.17 1.84 -5.27
CA ILE A 126 5.50 3.14 -5.12
C ILE A 126 6.22 4.22 -5.94
N TYR A 127 7.56 4.28 -5.92
CA TYR A 127 8.31 5.21 -6.77
C TYR A 127 7.96 5.02 -8.25
N ALA A 128 7.93 3.77 -8.73
CA ALA A 128 7.56 3.45 -10.11
C ALA A 128 6.09 3.82 -10.43
N LEU A 129 5.16 3.59 -9.50
CA LEU A 129 3.75 3.97 -9.65
C LEU A 129 3.59 5.48 -9.85
N TYR A 130 4.34 6.28 -9.09
CA TYR A 130 4.31 7.74 -9.13
C TYR A 130 5.24 8.38 -10.19
N ASP A 131 5.89 7.58 -11.05
CA ASP A 131 6.86 8.05 -12.05
C ASP A 131 8.02 8.85 -11.41
N LYS A 132 8.38 8.52 -10.17
CA LYS A 132 9.51 9.13 -9.46
C LYS A 132 10.78 8.30 -9.69
N PRO A 133 11.95 8.93 -9.95
CA PRO A 133 13.18 8.19 -10.12
C PRO A 133 13.59 7.50 -8.80
N LEU A 134 14.13 6.29 -8.91
CA LEU A 134 14.83 5.64 -7.81
C LEU A 134 16.18 6.33 -7.58
N SER A 135 16.64 6.34 -6.33
CA SER A 135 18.04 6.66 -6.04
C SER A 135 18.94 5.48 -6.42
N ASP A 136 20.22 5.76 -6.66
CA ASP A 136 21.23 4.72 -6.94
C ASP A 136 21.25 3.62 -5.87
N LEU A 137 21.01 4.01 -4.60
CA LEU A 137 20.90 3.09 -3.47
C LEU A 137 19.72 2.12 -3.63
N HIS A 138 18.53 2.66 -3.90
CA HIS A 138 17.33 1.84 -4.08
C HIS A 138 17.45 0.92 -5.30
N GLN A 139 18.00 1.43 -6.41
CA GLN A 139 18.23 0.63 -7.60
C GLN A 139 19.20 -0.52 -7.31
N SER A 140 20.33 -0.23 -6.66
CA SER A 140 21.34 -1.25 -6.32
C SER A 140 20.78 -2.32 -5.36
N GLN A 141 19.97 -1.93 -4.38
CA GLN A 141 19.33 -2.87 -3.46
C GLN A 141 18.30 -3.76 -4.18
N LEU A 142 17.45 -3.16 -5.01
CA LEU A 142 16.44 -3.88 -5.80
C LEU A 142 17.10 -4.94 -6.70
N GLU A 143 18.14 -4.55 -7.44
CA GLU A 143 18.92 -5.44 -8.29
C GLU A 143 19.61 -6.54 -7.49
N ALA A 144 20.22 -6.21 -6.34
CA ALA A 144 20.89 -7.19 -5.48
C ALA A 144 19.90 -8.23 -4.91
N PHE A 145 18.71 -7.82 -4.49
CA PHE A 145 17.70 -8.76 -4.01
C PHE A 145 17.20 -9.67 -5.13
N PHE A 146 16.92 -9.11 -6.30
CA PHE A 146 16.58 -9.89 -7.49
C PHE A 146 17.73 -10.73 -8.06
N ALA A 147 18.99 -10.47 -7.73
CA ALA A 147 20.08 -11.37 -8.10
C ALA A 147 20.17 -12.58 -7.17
N LYS A 148 19.75 -12.42 -5.91
CA LYS A 148 19.98 -13.40 -4.84
C LYS A 148 18.76 -14.28 -4.52
N HIS A 149 17.55 -13.79 -4.82
CA HIS A 149 16.31 -14.42 -4.40
C HIS A 149 15.34 -14.63 -5.57
N ASP A 150 14.56 -15.70 -5.49
CA ASP A 150 13.57 -16.10 -6.51
C ASP A 150 12.39 -16.87 -5.91
N ASP A 151 12.05 -16.58 -4.65
CA ASP A 151 10.85 -17.15 -4.02
C ASP A 151 9.60 -16.33 -4.35
N LEU A 152 8.48 -16.68 -3.73
CA LEU A 152 7.18 -16.10 -4.06
C LEU A 152 7.13 -14.58 -3.92
N VAL A 153 7.78 -13.98 -2.91
CA VAL A 153 7.76 -12.52 -2.79
C VAL A 153 8.53 -11.89 -3.95
N ASP A 154 9.69 -12.42 -4.29
CA ASP A 154 10.52 -11.88 -5.38
C ASP A 154 9.81 -12.04 -6.73
N ALA A 155 9.24 -13.22 -6.99
CA ALA A 155 8.45 -13.50 -8.18
C ALA A 155 7.21 -12.59 -8.31
N THR A 156 6.59 -12.22 -7.18
CA THR A 156 5.47 -11.28 -7.15
C THR A 156 5.92 -9.90 -7.62
N TYR A 157 6.92 -9.31 -6.98
CA TYR A 157 7.35 -7.95 -7.33
C TYR A 157 8.01 -7.86 -8.70
N ARG A 158 8.74 -8.89 -9.15
CA ARG A 158 9.21 -8.97 -10.55
C ARG A 158 8.04 -8.85 -11.52
N THR A 159 6.96 -9.60 -11.27
CA THR A 159 5.77 -9.57 -12.13
C THR A 159 5.13 -8.17 -12.14
N TYR A 160 5.09 -7.48 -11.00
CA TYR A 160 4.61 -6.09 -10.95
C TYR A 160 5.49 -5.13 -11.75
N PHE A 161 6.82 -5.20 -11.58
CA PHE A 161 7.73 -4.37 -12.37
C PHE A 161 7.69 -4.69 -13.86
N ASP A 162 7.53 -5.96 -14.24
CA ASP A 162 7.37 -6.37 -15.64
C ASP A 162 6.07 -5.84 -16.25
N LEU A 163 4.96 -5.82 -15.50
CA LEU A 163 3.72 -5.17 -15.91
C LEU A 163 3.91 -3.66 -16.13
N LEU A 164 4.63 -2.98 -15.24
CA LEU A 164 4.89 -1.54 -15.33
C LEU A 164 5.79 -1.15 -16.51
N ARG A 165 6.54 -2.09 -17.11
CA ARG A 165 7.34 -1.85 -18.33
C ARG A 165 6.49 -1.76 -19.61
N ALA A 166 5.17 -1.76 -19.49
CA ALA A 166 4.22 -1.68 -20.60
C ALA A 166 4.47 -2.77 -21.67
N PRO A 167 4.38 -4.06 -21.29
CA PRO A 167 4.54 -5.16 -22.24
C PRO A 167 3.44 -5.16 -23.31
N ALA A 168 3.68 -5.90 -24.40
CA ALA A 168 2.67 -6.13 -25.44
C ALA A 168 1.41 -6.79 -24.84
N GLU A 169 0.24 -6.61 -25.46
CA GLU A 169 -1.04 -7.03 -24.88
C GLU A 169 -1.10 -8.52 -24.50
N GLY A 170 -0.57 -9.40 -25.36
CA GLY A 170 -0.53 -10.85 -25.08
C GLY A 170 0.34 -11.19 -23.87
N ASP A 171 1.48 -10.53 -23.72
CA ASP A 171 2.38 -10.71 -22.58
C ASP A 171 1.79 -10.09 -21.31
N ARG A 172 1.06 -8.98 -21.43
CA ARG A 172 0.36 -8.32 -20.33
C ARG A 172 -0.64 -9.28 -19.69
N GLU A 173 -1.51 -9.91 -20.47
CA GLU A 173 -2.50 -10.87 -19.96
C GLU A 173 -1.86 -12.05 -19.22
N VAL A 174 -0.74 -12.56 -19.74
CA VAL A 174 0.02 -13.63 -19.08
C VAL A 174 0.58 -13.16 -17.74
N LEU A 175 1.12 -11.94 -17.68
CA LEU A 175 1.66 -11.36 -16.46
C LEU A 175 0.58 -11.04 -15.42
N VAL A 176 -0.59 -10.58 -15.84
CA VAL A 176 -1.75 -10.38 -14.93
C VAL A 176 -2.14 -11.71 -14.29
N ARG A 177 -2.35 -12.77 -15.07
CA ARG A 177 -2.68 -14.10 -14.53
C ARG A 177 -1.60 -14.61 -13.59
N LYS A 178 -0.32 -14.41 -13.94
CA LYS A 178 0.81 -14.75 -13.06
C LYS A 178 0.76 -13.98 -11.74
N ALA A 179 0.40 -12.69 -11.76
CA ALA A 179 0.27 -11.88 -10.56
C ALA A 179 -0.88 -12.37 -9.66
N GLU A 180 -2.02 -12.74 -10.25
CA GLU A 180 -3.15 -13.33 -9.52
C GLU A 180 -2.81 -14.71 -8.95
N ASP A 181 -2.14 -15.57 -9.72
CA ASP A 181 -1.64 -16.86 -9.24
C ASP A 181 -0.67 -16.68 -8.07
N ASN A 182 0.20 -15.67 -8.14
CA ASN A 182 1.11 -15.36 -7.04
C ASN A 182 0.34 -14.92 -5.79
N TRP A 183 -0.70 -14.08 -5.93
CA TRP A 183 -1.58 -13.71 -4.82
C TRP A 183 -2.21 -14.94 -4.18
N LEU A 184 -2.83 -15.83 -4.97
CA LEU A 184 -3.45 -17.05 -4.46
C LEU A 184 -2.46 -17.95 -3.71
N LYS A 185 -1.21 -18.05 -4.18
CA LYS A 185 -0.15 -18.82 -3.52
C LYS A 185 0.27 -18.25 -2.16
N ARG A 186 0.03 -16.97 -1.88
CA ARG A 186 0.38 -16.36 -0.58
C ARG A 186 -0.39 -16.99 0.57
N LYS A 187 -1.61 -17.49 0.30
CA LYS A 187 -2.49 -18.16 1.28
C LYS A 187 -1.77 -19.22 2.13
N THR A 188 -0.82 -19.95 1.54
CA THR A 188 -0.10 -21.04 2.22
C THR A 188 1.41 -20.81 2.29
N ASN A 189 1.90 -19.63 1.93
CA ASN A 189 3.33 -19.36 1.88
C ASN A 189 3.83 -18.82 3.23
N ARG A 190 4.84 -19.49 3.80
CA ARG A 190 5.42 -19.17 5.12
C ARG A 190 6.03 -17.78 5.21
N PHE A 191 6.52 -17.22 4.11
CA PHE A 191 7.05 -15.86 4.10
C PHE A 191 5.99 -14.82 4.50
N PHE A 192 4.72 -15.09 4.18
CA PHE A 192 3.59 -14.21 4.48
C PHE A 192 2.89 -14.56 5.80
N GLU A 193 3.34 -15.59 6.53
CA GLU A 193 2.68 -16.03 7.77
C GLU A 193 2.79 -14.99 8.89
N GLU A 194 3.93 -14.29 8.97
CA GLU A 194 4.22 -13.26 9.97
C GLU A 194 3.99 -11.82 9.45
N SER A 195 3.38 -11.67 8.27
CA SER A 195 3.16 -10.36 7.64
C SER A 195 1.83 -9.71 8.05
N ASP A 196 1.55 -8.51 7.53
CA ASP A 196 0.27 -7.87 7.80
C ASP A 196 -0.86 -8.70 7.18
N SER A 197 -2.05 -8.64 7.80
CA SER A 197 -3.23 -9.37 7.30
C SER A 197 -3.53 -9.05 5.83
N ARG A 198 -3.35 -7.79 5.42
CA ARG A 198 -3.58 -7.32 4.06
C ARG A 198 -2.67 -7.93 3.00
N ASP A 199 -1.60 -8.63 3.40
CA ASP A 199 -0.65 -9.25 2.48
C ASP A 199 -1.10 -10.64 1.98
N GLY A 200 -2.20 -11.16 2.53
CA GLY A 200 -2.95 -12.27 1.93
C GLY A 200 -2.52 -13.67 2.34
N HIS A 201 -1.97 -13.86 3.55
CA HIS A 201 -1.77 -15.19 4.12
C HIS A 201 -3.04 -15.75 4.77
N GLY A 202 -3.24 -17.07 4.68
CA GLY A 202 -4.42 -17.75 5.21
C GLY A 202 -5.73 -17.17 4.65
N ASP A 203 -6.76 -17.08 5.50
CA ASP A 203 -8.07 -16.58 5.10
C ASP A 203 -8.05 -15.11 4.68
N TYR A 204 -7.01 -14.33 5.05
CA TYR A 204 -6.92 -12.93 4.64
C TYR A 204 -6.75 -12.76 3.12
N ASN A 205 -6.26 -13.79 2.43
CA ASN A 205 -6.22 -13.82 0.96
C ASN A 205 -7.59 -13.60 0.31
N GLU A 206 -8.65 -14.06 0.99
CA GLU A 206 -10.02 -13.97 0.53
C GLU A 206 -10.73 -12.73 1.08
N LEU A 207 -10.17 -12.08 2.10
CA LEU A 207 -10.75 -10.91 2.78
C LEU A 207 -10.19 -9.58 2.29
N TYR A 208 -9.03 -9.59 1.62
CA TYR A 208 -8.39 -8.40 1.09
C TYR A 208 -8.20 -8.45 -0.43
N VAL A 209 -8.01 -7.26 -1.00
CA VAL A 209 -7.47 -7.07 -2.35
C VAL A 209 -5.98 -6.74 -2.22
N ASP A 210 -5.15 -7.33 -3.08
CA ASP A 210 -3.77 -6.87 -3.27
C ASP A 210 -3.75 -5.43 -3.82
N ILE A 211 -3.46 -4.47 -2.94
CA ILE A 211 -3.46 -3.04 -3.29
C ILE A 211 -2.36 -2.66 -4.28
N TYR A 212 -1.23 -3.37 -4.26
CA TYR A 212 -0.10 -3.08 -5.12
C TYR A 212 -0.39 -3.57 -6.54
N LEU A 213 -0.92 -4.79 -6.67
CA LEU A 213 -1.42 -5.26 -7.96
C LEU A 213 -2.52 -4.33 -8.48
N ALA A 214 -3.47 -3.94 -7.63
CA ALA A 214 -4.52 -2.99 -8.00
C ALA A 214 -3.97 -1.67 -8.57
N ALA A 215 -3.00 -1.07 -7.89
CA ALA A 215 -2.37 0.17 -8.34
C ALA A 215 -1.61 -0.02 -9.67
N VAL A 216 -0.91 -1.15 -9.84
CA VAL A 216 -0.22 -1.51 -11.09
C VAL A 216 -1.21 -1.65 -12.24
N LEU A 217 -2.29 -2.43 -12.06
CA LEU A 217 -3.32 -2.64 -13.08
C LEU A 217 -3.98 -1.32 -13.50
N ARG A 218 -4.24 -0.45 -12.53
CA ARG A 218 -4.78 0.90 -12.79
C ARG A 218 -3.78 1.75 -13.58
N LYS A 219 -2.50 1.75 -13.22
CA LYS A 219 -1.45 2.52 -13.90
C LYS A 219 -1.31 2.14 -15.38
N ILE A 220 -1.36 0.85 -15.68
CA ILE A 220 -1.23 0.35 -17.06
C ILE A 220 -2.56 0.40 -17.83
N GLY A 221 -3.64 0.89 -17.21
CA GLY A 221 -4.95 1.00 -17.83
C GLY A 221 -5.59 -0.34 -18.18
N TRP A 222 -5.25 -1.42 -17.47
CA TRP A 222 -5.75 -2.76 -17.78
C TRP A 222 -7.26 -2.89 -17.51
N GLN A 223 -8.00 -3.44 -18.48
CA GLN A 223 -9.48 -3.46 -18.49
C GLN A 223 -10.09 -4.86 -18.32
N GLY A 224 -9.30 -5.92 -18.07
CA GLY A 224 -9.84 -7.27 -17.91
C GLY A 224 -10.58 -7.50 -16.59
N GLU A 225 -11.04 -8.73 -16.36
CA GLU A 225 -11.76 -9.08 -15.13
C GLU A 225 -10.80 -9.56 -14.04
N SER A 226 -10.81 -8.87 -12.90
CA SER A 226 -10.05 -9.25 -11.71
C SER A 226 -10.68 -8.63 -10.47
N VAL A 227 -10.55 -9.32 -9.34
CA VAL A 227 -10.93 -8.77 -8.02
C VAL A 227 -10.02 -7.61 -7.62
N HIS A 228 -8.81 -7.54 -8.21
CA HIS A 228 -7.83 -6.50 -7.99
C HIS A 228 -7.98 -5.31 -8.94
N ARG A 229 -8.80 -5.41 -10.00
CA ARG A 229 -9.01 -4.29 -10.92
C ARG A 229 -9.76 -3.17 -10.23
N TRP A 230 -9.15 -1.98 -10.20
CA TRP A 230 -9.85 -0.76 -9.78
C TRP A 230 -11.06 -0.49 -10.68
N LYS A 231 -12.25 -0.62 -10.13
CA LYS A 231 -13.53 -0.47 -10.84
C LYS A 231 -14.35 0.73 -10.38
N TRP A 232 -13.81 1.52 -9.45
CA TRP A 232 -14.53 2.61 -8.80
C TRP A 232 -14.28 3.90 -9.56
N GLU A 233 -15.35 4.62 -9.88
CA GLU A 233 -15.22 5.88 -10.61
C GLU A 233 -14.48 6.90 -9.74
N THR A 234 -13.34 7.35 -10.24
CA THR A 234 -12.56 8.44 -9.67
C THR A 234 -12.42 9.48 -10.76
N PRO A 235 -12.84 10.73 -10.54
CA PRO A 235 -12.65 11.79 -11.52
C PRO A 235 -11.17 11.82 -11.95
N HIS A 236 -10.93 11.71 -13.26
CA HIS A 236 -9.61 12.02 -13.79
C HIS A 236 -9.42 13.53 -13.65
N SER A 237 -8.57 13.96 -12.74
CA SER A 237 -7.96 15.29 -12.85
C SER A 237 -7.11 15.26 -14.11
N ALA A 238 -7.60 15.88 -15.18
CA ALA A 238 -6.87 16.08 -16.42
C ALA A 238 -5.50 16.68 -16.08
N ARG A 239 -4.43 15.95 -16.44
CA ARG A 239 -3.08 16.51 -16.50
C ARG A 239 -2.94 17.32 -17.78
#